data_AF-A0AA36BUX7-F1
#
_entry.id   AF-A0AA36BUX7-F1
#
_cell.length_a   1.000
_cell.length_b   1.000
_cell.length_c   1.000
_cell.angle_alpha   90.00
_cell.angle_beta   90.00
_cell.angle_gamma   90.00
#
_symmetry.space_group_name_H-M   'P 1'
#
loop_
_entity.id
_entity.type
_entity.pdbx_description
1 polymer ?
#
loop_
_entity_poly.entity_id
_entity_poly.type
_entity_poly.pdbx_seq_one_letter_code
_entity_poly.pdbx_strand_id
1 'polypeptide(L)'
;MESDEWVCDFAFAVDIMQKLNELNTKLQGKGIFAHELYLEVKAFQWKLGLFAKQLNEQKFIHFPLLKTQSVTQESSDNYSSKLMALQKEFIRRFADFKAVEGLFDLLNSPLACDIETTTEELQIELIHLQADNSLKMMFESKPLLEFYASLHSKKFQNLKKFARKMFVLFASTDFLHHEN
;
A
#
# COMPACT_ATOMS: atom_id res chain seq x y z
N MET A 1 -29.37 -33.47 -2.16
CA MET A 1 -28.99 -32.24 -1.43
C MET A 1 -27.76 -31.68 -2.11
N GLU A 2 -27.93 -31.07 -3.29
CA GLU A 2 -26.83 -30.68 -4.18
C GLU A 2 -26.94 -29.19 -4.57
N SER A 3 -27.57 -28.36 -3.71
CA SER A 3 -28.10 -27.04 -4.11
C SER A 3 -27.57 -25.82 -3.34
N ASP A 4 -26.71 -25.97 -2.32
CA ASP A 4 -26.31 -24.83 -1.47
C ASP A 4 -24.81 -24.46 -1.54
N GLU A 5 -23.93 -25.41 -1.87
CA GLU A 5 -22.48 -25.15 -1.88
C GLU A 5 -22.06 -24.21 -3.03
N TRP A 6 -22.65 -24.40 -4.22
CA TRP A 6 -22.39 -23.52 -5.36
C TRP A 6 -22.84 -22.07 -5.08
N VAL A 7 -23.88 -21.88 -4.25
CA VAL A 7 -24.35 -20.56 -3.84
C VAL A 7 -23.32 -19.89 -2.93
N CYS A 8 -22.73 -20.65 -2.00
CA CYS A 8 -21.62 -20.17 -1.17
C CYS A 8 -20.41 -19.80 -2.02
N ASP A 9 -20.04 -20.64 -2.99
CA ASP A 9 -18.92 -20.39 -3.91
C ASP A 9 -19.13 -19.11 -4.70
N PHE A 10 -20.34 -18.93 -5.23
CA PHE A 10 -20.71 -17.73 -5.98
C PHE A 10 -20.71 -16.48 -5.09
N ALA A 11 -21.31 -16.56 -3.90
CA ALA A 11 -21.34 -15.44 -2.95
C ALA A 11 -19.91 -15.01 -2.54
N PHE A 12 -19.05 -15.97 -2.23
CA PHE A 12 -17.63 -15.73 -1.94
C PHE A 12 -16.92 -15.07 -3.13
N ALA A 13 -17.11 -15.60 -4.35
CA ALA A 13 -16.49 -15.05 -5.55
C ALA A 13 -16.91 -13.60 -5.80
N VAL A 14 -18.20 -13.29 -5.65
CA VAL A 14 -18.72 -11.92 -5.83
C VAL A 14 -18.12 -10.97 -4.78
N ASP A 15 -18.10 -11.36 -3.52
CA ASP A 15 -17.52 -10.55 -2.44
C ASP A 15 -16.02 -10.27 -2.69
N ILE A 16 -15.25 -11.25 -3.20
CA ILE A 16 -13.83 -11.06 -3.54
C ILE A 16 -13.63 -10.22 -4.80
N MET A 17 -14.45 -10.42 -5.84
CA MET A 17 -14.38 -9.59 -7.06
C MET A 17 -14.65 -8.12 -6.75
N GLN A 18 -15.60 -7.83 -5.87
CA GLN A 18 -15.86 -6.45 -5.44
C GLN A 18 -14.62 -5.83 -4.78
N LYS A 19 -13.97 -6.55 -3.86
CA LYS A 19 -12.76 -6.07 -3.18
C LYS A 19 -11.58 -5.87 -4.13
N LEU A 20 -11.44 -6.75 -5.13
CA LEU A 20 -10.44 -6.59 -6.19
C LEU A 20 -10.72 -5.37 -7.07
N ASN A 21 -11.99 -5.12 -7.39
CA ASN A 21 -12.39 -3.93 -8.15
C ASN A 21 -12.16 -2.64 -7.36
N GLU A 22 -12.43 -2.63 -6.06
CA GLU A 22 -12.11 -1.52 -5.17
C GLU A 22 -10.62 -1.21 -5.17
N LEU A 23 -9.77 -2.23 -5.03
CA LEU A 23 -8.32 -2.06 -5.16
C LEU A 23 -7.95 -1.53 -6.55
N ASN A 24 -8.42 -2.18 -7.61
CA ASN A 24 -8.08 -1.80 -8.98
C ASN A 24 -8.45 -0.34 -9.29
N THR A 25 -9.60 0.13 -8.81
CA THR A 25 -10.03 1.53 -8.95
C THR A 25 -9.03 2.49 -8.30
N LYS A 26 -8.54 2.15 -7.10
CA LYS A 26 -7.50 2.93 -6.43
C LYS A 26 -6.18 2.92 -7.19
N LEU A 27 -5.76 1.77 -7.72
CA LEU A 27 -4.48 1.68 -8.47
C LEU A 27 -4.54 2.40 -9.83
N GLN A 28 -5.73 2.57 -10.41
CA GLN A 28 -5.95 3.26 -11.70
C GLN A 28 -6.17 4.78 -11.56
N GLY A 29 -6.16 5.32 -10.34
CA GLY A 29 -6.30 6.76 -10.14
C GLY A 29 -5.17 7.54 -10.84
N LYS A 30 -5.54 8.57 -11.59
CA LYS A 30 -4.55 9.44 -12.26
C LYS A 30 -3.76 10.23 -11.21
N GLY A 31 -2.45 10.34 -11.42
CA GLY A 31 -1.57 11.16 -10.58
C GLY A 31 -1.18 10.52 -9.24
N ILE A 32 -1.35 9.21 -9.09
CA ILE A 32 -0.93 8.47 -7.90
C ILE A 32 0.56 8.12 -8.00
N PHE A 33 1.33 8.43 -6.96
CA PHE A 33 2.73 8.07 -6.89
C PHE A 33 2.92 6.59 -6.52
N ALA A 34 4.06 6.02 -6.94
CA ALA A 34 4.41 4.63 -6.69
C ALA A 34 4.31 4.22 -5.20
N HIS A 35 4.68 5.11 -4.28
CA HIS A 35 4.59 4.85 -2.84
C HIS A 35 3.15 4.74 -2.36
N GLU A 36 2.25 5.59 -2.85
CA GLU A 36 0.82 5.58 -2.51
C GLU A 36 0.14 4.32 -3.05
N LEU A 37 0.47 3.94 -4.29
CA LEU A 37 0.01 2.71 -4.92
C LEU A 37 0.41 1.49 -4.09
N TYR A 38 1.68 1.44 -3.68
CA TYR A 38 2.18 0.33 -2.88
C TYR A 38 1.55 0.26 -1.49
N LEU A 39 1.23 1.38 -0.85
CA LEU A 39 0.49 1.39 0.41
C LEU A 39 -0.89 0.72 0.27
N GLU A 40 -1.60 0.98 -0.82
CA GLU A 40 -2.90 0.33 -1.09
C GLU A 40 -2.77 -1.18 -1.31
N VAL A 41 -1.73 -1.59 -2.05
CA VAL A 41 -1.42 -3.02 -2.26
C VAL A 41 -1.05 -3.70 -0.94
N LYS A 42 -0.18 -3.08 -0.14
CA LYS A 42 0.25 -3.59 1.18
C LYS A 42 -0.94 -3.73 2.13
N ALA A 43 -1.80 -2.73 2.20
CA ALA A 43 -3.03 -2.81 2.98
C ALA A 43 -3.95 -3.94 2.49
N PHE A 44 -4.07 -4.14 1.18
CA PHE A 44 -4.86 -5.24 0.62
C PHE A 44 -4.29 -6.61 0.96
N GLN A 45 -2.96 -6.78 0.88
CA GLN A 45 -2.29 -8.01 1.32
C GLN A 45 -2.62 -8.33 2.79
N TRP A 46 -2.58 -7.34 3.69
CA TRP A 46 -2.95 -7.54 5.09
C TRP A 46 -4.43 -7.91 5.27
N LYS A 47 -5.33 -7.25 4.52
CA LYS A 47 -6.76 -7.58 4.50
C LYS A 47 -7.00 -9.03 4.10
N LEU A 48 -6.34 -9.54 3.05
CA LEU A 48 -6.47 -10.93 2.62
C LEU A 48 -6.08 -11.92 3.73
N GLY A 49 -4.97 -11.65 4.44
CA GLY A 49 -4.55 -12.49 5.57
C GLY A 49 -5.53 -12.45 6.74
N LEU A 50 -6.06 -11.27 7.07
CA LEU A 50 -7.10 -11.11 8.09
C LEU A 50 -8.38 -11.88 7.72
N PHE A 51 -8.83 -11.73 6.47
CA PHE A 51 -10.03 -12.39 5.98
C PHE A 51 -9.89 -13.91 5.98
N ALA A 52 -8.74 -14.44 5.55
CA ALA A 52 -8.46 -15.88 5.63
C ALA A 52 -8.58 -16.41 7.06
N LYS A 53 -7.96 -15.71 8.02
CA LYS A 53 -8.08 -16.06 9.45
C LYS A 53 -9.52 -16.03 9.93
N GLN A 54 -10.29 -15.01 9.58
CA GLN A 54 -11.68 -14.87 9.98
C GLN A 54 -12.58 -15.95 9.37
N LEU A 55 -12.34 -16.36 8.13
CA LEU A 55 -13.06 -17.48 7.50
C LEU A 55 -12.84 -18.78 8.29
N ASN A 56 -11.60 -19.09 8.69
CA ASN A 56 -11.33 -20.26 9.54
C ASN A 56 -12.09 -20.20 10.88
N GLU A 57 -12.29 -18.98 11.41
CA GLU A 57 -13.05 -18.72 12.64
C GLU A 57 -14.57 -18.61 12.42
N GLN A 58 -15.10 -18.92 11.23
CA GLN A 58 -16.52 -18.79 10.87
C GLN A 58 -17.07 -17.36 11.01
N LYS A 59 -16.22 -16.35 10.77
CA LYS A 59 -16.57 -14.92 10.85
C LYS A 59 -16.64 -14.31 9.46
N PHE A 60 -17.86 -14.01 9.01
CA PHE A 60 -18.13 -13.51 7.66
C PHE A 60 -18.41 -11.99 7.59
N ILE A 61 -18.04 -11.22 8.62
CA ILE A 61 -18.43 -9.80 8.74
C ILE A 61 -18.02 -8.93 7.54
N HIS A 62 -16.92 -9.27 6.86
CA HIS A 62 -16.42 -8.56 5.68
C HIS A 62 -16.87 -9.17 4.35
N PHE A 63 -17.78 -10.15 4.37
CA PHE A 63 -18.33 -10.84 3.22
C PHE A 63 -19.87 -10.69 3.21
N PRO A 64 -20.39 -9.55 2.71
CA PRO A 64 -21.82 -9.23 2.79
C PRO A 64 -22.75 -10.26 2.17
N LEU A 65 -22.33 -10.96 1.11
CA LEU A 65 -23.13 -12.01 0.48
C LEU A 65 -22.88 -13.37 1.12
N LEU A 66 -21.62 -13.70 1.40
CA LEU A 66 -21.30 -15.00 1.99
C LEU A 66 -21.91 -15.16 3.40
N LYS A 67 -21.99 -14.07 4.18
CA LYS A 67 -22.56 -14.09 5.54
C LYS A 67 -24.06 -14.47 5.57
N THR A 68 -24.77 -14.37 4.44
CA THR A 68 -26.19 -14.72 4.37
C THR A 68 -26.40 -16.18 3.97
N GLN A 69 -25.32 -16.92 3.72
CA GLN A 69 -25.35 -18.33 3.32
C GLN A 69 -25.05 -19.25 4.53
N SER A 70 -25.48 -20.50 4.43
CA SER A 70 -25.10 -21.55 5.38
C SER A 70 -23.77 -22.19 4.98
N VAL A 71 -22.67 -21.54 5.35
CA VAL A 71 -21.31 -21.96 5.00
C VAL A 71 -20.84 -23.09 5.93
N THR A 72 -20.36 -24.19 5.36
CA THR A 72 -19.75 -25.29 6.13
C THR A 72 -18.32 -24.95 6.56
N GLN A 73 -17.77 -25.66 7.54
CA GLN A 73 -16.35 -25.49 7.90
C GLN A 73 -15.42 -25.84 6.74
N GLU A 74 -15.71 -26.90 6.00
CA GLU A 74 -14.91 -27.34 4.85
C GLU A 74 -14.86 -26.27 3.75
N SER A 75 -16.02 -25.70 3.38
CA SER A 75 -16.07 -24.61 2.40
C SER A 75 -15.33 -23.36 2.90
N SER A 76 -15.46 -23.03 4.18
CA SER A 76 -14.77 -21.88 4.78
C SER A 76 -13.24 -22.05 4.78
N ASP A 77 -12.74 -23.24 5.12
CA ASP A 77 -11.31 -23.58 5.10
C ASP A 77 -10.76 -23.54 3.67
N ASN A 78 -11.55 -23.99 2.68
CA ASN A 78 -11.22 -23.89 1.26
C ASN A 78 -11.12 -22.41 0.80
N TYR A 79 -12.09 -21.56 1.18
CA TYR A 79 -12.05 -20.12 0.87
C TYR A 79 -10.86 -19.42 1.52
N SER A 80 -10.59 -19.72 2.78
CA SER A 80 -9.40 -19.23 3.49
C SER A 80 -8.11 -19.60 2.75
N SER A 81 -7.98 -20.85 2.32
CA SER A 81 -6.83 -21.33 1.54
C SER A 81 -6.68 -20.57 0.21
N LYS A 82 -7.79 -20.30 -0.49
CA LYS A 82 -7.81 -19.48 -1.72
C LYS A 82 -7.35 -18.04 -1.45
N LEU A 83 -7.76 -17.42 -0.33
CA LEU A 83 -7.31 -16.07 0.03
C LEU A 83 -5.83 -16.02 0.40
N MET A 84 -5.32 -17.03 1.10
CA MET A 84 -3.90 -17.15 1.39
C MET A 84 -3.07 -17.32 0.11
N ALA A 85 -3.56 -18.11 -0.86
CA ALA A 85 -2.93 -18.24 -2.16
C ALA A 85 -2.93 -16.90 -2.92
N LEU A 86 -4.06 -16.20 -2.94
CA LEU A 86 -4.16 -14.88 -3.55
C LEU A 86 -3.20 -13.87 -2.90
N GLN A 87 -3.10 -13.87 -1.57
CA GLN A 87 -2.17 -13.01 -0.83
C GLN A 87 -0.73 -13.28 -1.24
N LYS A 88 -0.33 -14.55 -1.34
CA LYS A 88 1.01 -14.95 -1.82
C LYS A 88 1.29 -14.43 -3.22
N GLU A 89 0.31 -14.50 -4.13
CA GLU A 89 0.46 -13.97 -5.48
C GLU A 89 0.63 -12.44 -5.48
N PHE A 90 -0.09 -11.70 -4.62
CA PHE A 90 0.15 -10.27 -4.46
C PHE A 90 1.56 -9.99 -3.91
N ILE A 91 2.02 -10.72 -2.90
CA ILE A 91 3.37 -10.55 -2.35
C ILE A 91 4.42 -10.80 -3.44
N ARG A 92 4.25 -11.87 -4.22
CA ARG A 92 5.16 -12.24 -5.31
C ARG A 92 5.16 -11.20 -6.42
N ARG A 93 3.98 -10.74 -6.86
CA ARG A 93 3.83 -9.78 -7.97
C ARG A 93 4.38 -8.39 -7.63
N PHE A 94 4.33 -7.99 -6.37
CA PHE A 94 4.80 -6.67 -5.90
C PHE A 94 6.11 -6.76 -5.11
N ALA A 95 6.90 -7.82 -5.32
CA ALA A 95 8.17 -8.03 -4.62
C ALA A 95 9.20 -6.92 -4.89
N ASP A 96 9.20 -6.33 -6.08
CA ASP A 96 10.09 -5.21 -6.41
C ASP A 96 9.79 -3.96 -5.57
N PHE A 97 8.50 -3.68 -5.32
CA PHE A 97 8.10 -2.59 -4.42
C PHE A 97 8.48 -2.91 -2.96
N LYS A 98 8.41 -4.18 -2.56
CA LYS A 98 8.87 -4.63 -1.24
C LYS A 98 10.37 -4.37 -1.06
N ALA A 99 11.18 -4.53 -2.10
CA ALA A 99 12.62 -4.27 -2.06
C ALA A 99 12.96 -2.79 -1.84
N VAL A 100 12.08 -1.87 -2.26
CA VAL A 100 12.25 -0.41 -2.06
C VAL A 100 11.36 0.14 -0.95
N GLU A 101 10.69 -0.71 -0.18
CA GLU A 101 9.73 -0.31 0.85
C GLU A 101 10.35 0.63 1.89
N GLY A 102 11.60 0.37 2.33
CA GLY A 102 12.28 1.26 3.27
C GLY A 102 12.48 2.68 2.73
N LEU A 103 12.60 2.86 1.42
CA LEU A 103 12.66 4.19 0.79
C LEU A 103 11.27 4.86 0.79
N PHE A 104 10.20 4.09 0.56
CA PHE A 104 8.85 4.64 0.72
C PHE A 104 8.56 5.01 2.16
N ASP A 105 8.95 4.19 3.12
CA ASP A 105 8.77 4.48 4.54
C ASP A 105 9.54 5.76 4.93
N LEU A 106 10.79 5.93 4.45
CA LEU A 106 11.56 7.16 4.65
C LEU A 106 10.88 8.38 4.00
N LEU A 107 10.32 8.24 2.81
CA LEU A 107 9.60 9.31 2.12
C LEU A 107 8.33 9.72 2.88
N ASN A 108 7.58 8.75 3.40
CA ASN A 108 6.31 8.99 4.08
C ASN A 108 6.47 9.36 5.55
N SER A 109 7.59 9.01 6.18
CA SER A 109 7.83 9.20 7.61
C SER A 109 9.26 9.66 7.93
N PRO A 110 9.77 10.74 7.30
CA PRO A 110 11.15 11.20 7.51
C PRO A 110 11.40 11.72 8.93
N LEU A 111 10.35 12.04 9.68
CA LEU A 111 10.41 12.51 11.06
C LEU A 111 10.58 11.38 12.09
N ALA A 112 10.26 10.15 11.70
CA ALA A 112 10.31 8.97 12.57
C ALA A 112 11.35 7.94 12.09
N CYS A 113 12.12 8.26 11.05
CA CYS A 113 13.15 7.35 10.56
C CYS A 113 14.32 7.25 11.53
N ASP A 114 14.88 6.06 11.65
CA ASP A 114 16.12 5.84 12.35
C ASP A 114 17.29 6.40 11.54
N ILE A 115 18.04 7.33 12.15
CA ILE A 115 19.16 8.01 11.53
C ILE A 115 20.36 7.05 11.34
N GLU A 116 20.54 6.07 12.21
CA GLU A 116 21.71 5.19 12.15
C GLU A 116 21.61 4.16 11.01
N THR A 117 20.38 3.81 10.63
CA THR A 117 20.11 2.78 9.60
C THR A 117 19.74 3.36 8.24
N THR A 118 19.55 4.67 8.12
CA THR A 118 19.30 5.35 6.83
C THR A 118 20.59 5.60 6.03
N THR A 119 20.46 6.09 4.80
CA THR A 119 21.61 6.37 3.92
C THR A 119 22.46 7.53 4.45
N GLU A 120 23.78 7.36 4.48
CA GLU A 120 24.74 8.30 5.06
C GLU A 120 24.57 9.74 4.53
N GLU A 121 24.28 9.91 3.24
CA GLU A 121 24.14 11.23 2.62
C GLU A 121 22.89 12.00 3.11
N LEU A 122 21.94 11.31 3.73
CA LEU A 122 20.71 11.90 4.26
C LEU A 122 20.77 12.17 5.77
N GLN A 123 21.66 11.50 6.51
CA GLN A 123 21.66 11.51 7.98
C GLN A 123 21.69 12.93 8.58
N ILE A 124 22.63 13.77 8.14
CA ILE A 124 22.76 15.14 8.67
C ILE A 124 21.54 16.00 8.31
N GLU A 125 20.99 15.84 7.11
CA GLU A 125 19.79 16.58 6.69
C GLU A 125 18.55 16.12 7.48
N LEU A 126 18.42 14.82 7.73
CA LEU A 126 17.34 14.23 8.53
C LEU A 126 17.44 14.63 10.01
N ILE A 127 18.63 14.69 10.61
CA ILE A 127 18.82 15.22 11.96
C ILE A 127 18.30 16.67 12.04
N HIS A 128 18.69 17.52 11.09
CA HIS A 128 18.19 18.89 11.06
C HIS A 128 16.68 18.98 10.86
N LEU A 129 16.10 18.07 10.07
CA LEU A 129 14.66 17.98 9.86
C LEU A 129 13.94 17.59 11.14
N GLN A 130 14.41 16.54 11.82
CA GLN A 130 13.84 15.99 13.05
C GLN A 130 14.03 16.91 14.26
N ALA A 131 15.01 17.81 14.25
CA ALA A 131 15.21 18.79 15.31
C ALA A 131 14.32 20.05 15.17
N ASP A 132 13.78 20.32 13.97
CA ASP A 132 13.09 21.58 13.66
C ASP A 132 11.56 21.45 13.78
N ASN A 133 10.99 22.04 14.83
CA ASN A 133 9.55 22.00 15.08
C ASN A 133 8.72 22.69 13.98
N SER A 134 9.26 23.72 13.32
CA SER A 134 8.54 24.39 12.23
C SER A 134 8.41 23.48 11.02
N LEU A 135 9.47 22.70 10.72
CA LEU A 135 9.43 21.72 9.64
C LEU A 135 8.51 20.54 9.98
N LYS A 136 8.43 20.11 11.26
CA LYS A 136 7.44 19.11 11.69
C LYS A 136 6.01 19.56 11.46
N MET A 137 5.65 20.76 11.91
CA MET A 137 4.32 21.32 11.67
C MET A 137 4.03 21.50 10.17
N MET A 138 5.05 21.87 9.39
CA MET A 138 4.91 21.99 7.95
C MET A 138 4.68 20.64 7.26
N PHE A 139 5.29 19.57 7.75
CA PHE A 139 5.09 18.21 7.25
C PHE A 139 3.64 17.76 7.44
N GLU A 140 3.06 18.05 8.60
CA GLU A 140 1.68 17.67 8.93
C GLU A 140 0.61 18.51 8.19
N SER A 141 0.97 19.71 7.75
CA SER A 141 0.04 20.68 7.15
C SER A 141 0.05 20.74 5.63
N LYS A 142 0.98 20.05 4.96
CA LYS A 142 1.14 20.12 3.49
C LYS A 142 1.07 18.74 2.83
N PRO A 143 0.60 18.67 1.57
CA PRO A 143 0.84 17.50 0.73
C PRO A 143 2.33 17.16 0.66
N LEU A 144 2.64 15.87 0.61
CA LEU A 144 4.02 15.37 0.71
C LEU A 144 4.95 15.99 -0.34
N LEU A 145 4.48 16.08 -1.59
CA LEU A 145 5.23 16.71 -2.68
C LEU A 145 5.57 18.19 -2.39
N GLU A 146 4.59 18.95 -1.91
CA GLU A 146 4.75 20.37 -1.59
C GLU A 146 5.68 20.58 -0.39
N PHE A 147 5.59 19.71 0.61
CA PHE A 147 6.50 19.71 1.76
C PHE A 147 7.95 19.62 1.28
N TYR A 148 8.30 18.57 0.54
CA TYR A 148 9.67 18.38 0.05
C TYR A 148 10.10 19.50 -0.91
N ALA A 149 9.20 20.02 -1.74
CA ALA A 149 9.49 21.15 -2.62
C ALA A 149 9.86 22.42 -1.83
N SER A 150 9.22 22.64 -0.68
CA SER A 150 9.40 23.82 0.16
C SER A 150 10.66 23.82 1.04
N LEU A 151 11.33 22.67 1.18
CA LEU A 151 12.58 22.58 1.95
C LEU A 151 13.67 23.49 1.39
N HIS A 152 14.48 24.07 2.27
CA HIS A 152 15.57 24.96 1.87
C HIS A 152 16.62 24.24 0.99
N SER A 153 16.80 24.72 -0.24
CA SER A 153 17.50 23.98 -1.31
C SER A 153 18.96 23.62 -1.01
N LYS A 154 19.69 24.44 -0.24
CA LYS A 154 21.09 24.13 0.15
C LYS A 154 21.20 23.28 1.42
N LYS A 155 20.21 23.38 2.33
CA LYS A 155 20.24 22.71 3.64
C LYS A 155 19.74 21.27 3.54
N PHE A 156 18.83 21.01 2.60
CA PHE A 156 18.16 19.73 2.39
C PHE A 156 18.32 19.23 0.95
N GLN A 157 19.51 19.43 0.35
CA GLN A 157 19.71 19.15 -1.07
C GLN A 157 19.57 17.66 -1.39
N ASN A 158 20.09 16.79 -0.52
CA ASN A 158 20.09 15.35 -0.74
C ASN A 158 18.70 14.79 -0.51
N LEU A 159 18.01 15.26 0.53
CA LEU A 159 16.63 14.89 0.84
C LEU A 159 15.66 15.34 -0.26
N LYS A 160 15.84 16.55 -0.82
CA LYS A 160 15.07 16.98 -2.00
C LYS A 160 15.36 16.13 -3.22
N LYS A 161 16.63 15.78 -3.47
CA LYS A 161 17.02 14.91 -4.60
C LYS A 161 16.44 13.50 -4.43
N PHE A 162 16.48 12.96 -3.22
CA PHE A 162 15.85 11.70 -2.85
C PHE A 162 14.34 11.73 -3.12
N ALA A 163 13.63 12.70 -2.54
CA ALA A 163 12.19 12.82 -2.69
C ALA A 163 11.77 12.95 -4.17
N ARG A 164 12.48 13.78 -4.94
CA ARG A 164 12.25 13.90 -6.39
C ARG A 164 12.38 12.56 -7.10
N LYS A 165 13.43 11.78 -6.81
CA LYS A 165 13.58 10.43 -7.37
C LYS A 165 12.39 9.54 -7.02
N MET A 166 11.91 9.58 -5.78
CA MET A 166 10.76 8.80 -5.32
C MET A 166 9.44 9.22 -5.96
N PHE A 167 9.24 10.51 -6.24
CA PHE A 167 8.04 10.99 -6.93
C PHE A 167 8.04 10.70 -8.43
N VAL A 168 9.21 10.60 -9.07
CA VAL A 168 9.31 10.23 -10.50
C VAL A 168 9.53 8.75 -10.73
N LEU A 169 9.77 7.97 -9.67
CA LEU A 169 9.87 6.52 -9.74
C LEU A 169 8.56 5.97 -10.33
N PHE A 170 8.68 5.31 -11.48
CA PHE A 170 7.58 4.75 -12.27
C PHE A 170 6.64 5.77 -12.96
N ALA A 171 6.98 7.06 -12.94
CA ALA A 171 6.32 8.06 -13.78
C ALA A 171 6.71 7.95 -15.27
N SER A 172 7.66 7.08 -15.61
CA SER A 172 8.28 6.97 -16.94
C SER A 172 7.41 6.40 -18.06
N THR A 173 6.09 6.22 -17.87
CA THR A 173 5.17 5.95 -18.99
C THR A 173 4.52 7.20 -19.58
N ASP A 174 4.46 8.34 -18.88
CA ASP A 174 3.72 9.53 -19.38
C ASP A 174 4.53 10.84 -19.45
N PHE A 175 5.73 10.92 -18.87
CA PHE A 175 6.50 12.17 -18.84
C PHE A 175 7.38 12.45 -20.09
N LEU A 176 7.35 11.58 -21.12
CA LEU A 176 8.11 11.79 -22.37
C LEU A 176 7.32 12.54 -23.49
N HIS A 177 6.10 13.03 -23.22
CA HIS A 177 5.31 13.74 -24.23
C HIS A 177 5.08 15.24 -24.00
N HIS A 178 5.71 15.83 -22.98
CA HIS A 178 5.69 17.28 -22.80
C HIS A 178 7.09 17.86 -22.65
N GLU A 179 7.89 17.73 -23.71
CA GLU A 179 8.98 18.65 -24.04
C GLU A 179 9.29 18.50 -25.54
N ASN A 180 8.54 19.25 -26.35
CA ASN A 180 8.88 19.71 -27.70
C ASN A 180 8.13 21.02 -27.95
#